data_AF-A0A1V2LHW8-F1
#
_entry.id   AF-A0A1V2LHW8-F1
#
_cell.length_a   1.000
_cell.length_b   1.000
_cell.length_c   1.000
_cell.angle_alpha   90.00
_cell.angle_beta   90.00
_cell.angle_gamma   90.00
#
_symmetry.space_group_name_H-M   'P 1'
#
loop_
_entity.id
_entity.type
_entity.pdbx_description
1 polymer ?
#
loop_
_entity_poly.entity_id
_entity_poly.type
_entity_poly.pdbx_seq_one_letter_code
_entity_poly.pdbx_strand_id
1 'polypeptide(L)'
;MTVEKGSTLPSKPLYHLSPKAVGGSASAPEKVDVTKLEHPLLTLVVPGAFTPACSEKHMPPYLTKEAIDSLKKSGIKQVVVISVDSPFITRAWSEDLTQDNPEVKKFVEDGYIKFLSDAGAEWLNEAGLDMEANDPFVKDGIRGSRSAILTDGKGKVVYVGVDSNPVNVDNSSFEAVLLELSN
;
A
#
# COMPACT_ATOMS: atom_id res chain seq x y z
N MET A 1 -3.16 -12.75 13.02
CA MET A 1 -4.60 -12.75 12.72
C MET A 1 -4.74 -12.59 11.22
N THR A 2 -5.02 -13.65 10.49
CA THR A 2 -5.17 -13.54 9.03
C THR A 2 -6.31 -12.59 8.68
N VAL A 3 -6.07 -11.66 7.75
CA VAL A 3 -7.09 -10.72 7.28
C VAL A 3 -8.10 -11.44 6.41
N GLU A 4 -9.38 -11.27 6.74
CA GLU A 4 -10.51 -11.82 6.01
C GLU A 4 -11.71 -10.90 6.12
N LYS A 5 -12.74 -11.09 5.28
CA LYS A 5 -13.95 -10.27 5.32
C LYS A 5 -14.60 -10.34 6.71
N GLY A 6 -14.87 -9.18 7.31
CA GLY A 6 -15.41 -9.02 8.67
C GLY A 6 -14.36 -8.86 9.77
N SER A 7 -13.09 -9.15 9.50
CA SER A 7 -11.99 -8.93 10.45
C SER A 7 -11.63 -7.43 10.53
N THR A 8 -10.66 -7.10 11.40
CA THR A 8 -9.96 -5.81 11.39
C THR A 8 -8.56 -6.00 10.82
N LEU A 9 -7.91 -4.91 10.41
CA LEU A 9 -6.49 -4.92 10.09
C LEU A 9 -5.63 -5.12 11.35
N PRO A 10 -4.43 -5.71 11.25
CA PRO A 10 -3.48 -5.76 12.36
C PRO A 10 -3.08 -4.35 12.82
N SER A 11 -2.84 -4.19 14.12
CA SER A 11 -2.37 -2.94 14.73
C SER A 11 -0.85 -2.86 14.85
N LYS A 12 -0.12 -3.77 14.20
CA LYS A 12 1.35 -3.78 14.20
C LYS A 12 1.89 -2.49 13.59
N PRO A 13 2.98 -1.92 14.15
CA PRO A 13 3.50 -0.66 13.66
C PRO A 13 4.14 -0.83 12.28
N LEU A 14 3.68 -0.03 11.34
CA LEU A 14 4.37 0.26 10.08
C LEU A 14 5.17 1.55 10.21
N TYR A 15 6.04 1.84 9.24
CA TYR A 15 6.89 3.02 9.25
C TYR A 15 6.67 3.88 8.02
N HIS A 16 6.43 5.17 8.21
CA HIS A 16 6.24 6.15 7.15
C HIS A 16 7.34 7.19 7.19
N LEU A 17 8.01 7.42 6.06
CA LEU A 17 8.89 8.57 5.90
C LEU A 17 8.28 9.50 4.85
N SER A 18 7.77 10.65 5.30
CA SER A 18 7.12 11.62 4.43
C SER A 18 8.06 12.10 3.31
N PRO A 19 7.60 12.17 2.04
CA PRO A 19 8.40 12.72 0.93
C PRO A 19 8.62 14.23 1.06
N LYS A 20 7.76 14.93 1.80
CA LYS A 20 7.91 16.36 2.06
C LYS A 20 9.02 16.58 3.09
N ALA A 21 10.17 17.08 2.65
CA ALA A 21 11.24 17.47 3.54
C ALA A 21 10.77 18.60 4.48
N VAL A 22 10.69 18.33 5.79
CA VAL A 22 10.40 19.35 6.79
C VAL A 22 11.72 19.99 7.22
N GLY A 23 11.93 21.25 6.85
CA GLY A 23 13.05 22.05 7.38
C GLY A 23 14.46 21.68 6.86
N GLY A 24 14.58 20.98 5.74
CA GLY A 24 15.88 20.73 5.08
C GLY A 24 16.81 19.74 5.80
N SER A 25 16.32 19.00 6.80
CA SER A 25 17.07 17.94 7.50
C SER A 25 16.41 16.57 7.29
N ALA A 26 17.18 15.49 7.49
CA ALA A 26 16.65 14.13 7.41
C ALA A 26 15.63 13.90 8.53
N SER A 27 14.37 13.65 8.16
CA SER A 27 13.32 13.27 9.12
C SER A 27 13.45 11.80 9.50
N ALA A 28 13.19 11.46 10.75
CA ALA A 28 13.07 10.06 11.17
C ALA A 28 11.74 9.48 10.68
N PRO A 29 11.68 8.18 10.32
CA PRO A 29 10.43 7.51 10.02
C PRO A 29 9.47 7.54 11.22
N GLU A 30 8.21 7.82 10.95
CA GLU A 30 7.12 7.85 11.94
C GLU A 30 6.44 6.48 12.01
N LYS A 31 6.04 6.06 13.22
CA LYS A 31 5.24 4.85 13.39
C LYS A 31 3.79 5.12 12.98
N VAL A 32 3.22 4.19 12.20
CA VAL A 32 1.84 4.22 11.74
C VAL A 32 1.14 2.94 12.18
N ASP A 33 0.00 3.10 12.83
CA ASP A 33 -0.94 2.02 13.11
C ASP A 33 -2.15 2.22 12.19
N VAL A 34 -2.30 1.33 11.21
CA VAL A 34 -3.33 1.49 10.16
C VAL A 34 -4.75 1.44 10.71
N THR A 35 -4.95 0.86 11.90
CA THR A 35 -6.26 0.82 12.57
C THR A 35 -6.70 2.18 13.13
N LYS A 36 -5.77 3.14 13.20
CA LYS A 36 -5.99 4.51 13.67
C LYS A 36 -6.03 5.53 12.54
N LEU A 37 -5.91 5.09 11.29
CA LEU A 37 -6.05 5.92 10.10
C LEU A 37 -7.52 6.22 9.82
N GLU A 38 -7.79 7.12 8.86
CA GLU A 38 -9.15 7.40 8.44
C GLU A 38 -9.68 6.26 7.56
N HIS A 39 -10.88 5.79 7.88
CA HIS A 39 -11.59 4.77 7.12
C HIS A 39 -12.85 5.35 6.45
N PRO A 40 -13.34 4.84 5.30
CA PRO A 40 -12.84 3.69 4.52
C PRO A 40 -11.40 3.81 4.02
N LEU A 41 -10.59 2.77 4.25
CA LEU A 41 -9.18 2.70 3.87
C LEU A 41 -8.99 1.64 2.79
N LEU A 42 -8.27 2.00 1.72
CA LEU A 42 -7.69 1.06 0.76
C LEU A 42 -6.24 0.75 1.16
N THR A 43 -5.94 -0.52 1.39
CA THR A 43 -4.58 -1.03 1.64
C THR A 43 -4.12 -1.85 0.45
N LEU A 44 -3.01 -1.47 -0.16
CA LEU A 44 -2.33 -2.20 -1.21
C LEU A 44 -1.07 -2.83 -0.62
N VAL A 45 -0.93 -4.14 -0.73
CA VAL A 45 0.32 -4.84 -0.42
C VAL A 45 1.03 -5.16 -1.72
N VAL A 46 2.33 -4.86 -1.77
CA VAL A 46 3.17 -5.17 -2.93
C VAL A 46 4.36 -6.03 -2.53
N PRO A 47 4.84 -6.94 -3.41
CA PRO A 47 6.02 -7.74 -3.15
C PRO A 47 7.27 -6.91 -2.80
N GLY A 48 7.51 -5.83 -3.54
CA GLY A 48 8.64 -4.95 -3.25
C GLY A 48 8.69 -3.71 -4.14
N ALA A 49 9.20 -2.63 -3.56
CA ALA A 49 9.48 -1.38 -4.25
C ALA A 49 10.44 -1.61 -5.44
N PHE A 50 10.29 -0.81 -6.49
CA PHE A 50 11.09 -0.87 -7.72
C PHE A 50 11.06 -2.20 -8.52
N THR A 51 10.27 -3.19 -8.11
CA THR A 51 10.14 -4.45 -8.88
C THR A 51 9.21 -4.25 -10.10
N PRO A 52 9.47 -4.90 -11.26
CA PRO A 52 8.79 -4.57 -12.52
C PRO A 52 7.26 -4.63 -12.45
N ALA A 53 6.69 -5.72 -11.95
CA ALA A 53 5.23 -5.86 -11.85
C ALA A 53 4.60 -4.80 -10.91
N CYS A 54 5.30 -4.38 -9.85
CA CYS A 54 4.82 -3.34 -8.95
C CYS A 54 4.89 -1.96 -9.61
N SER A 55 6.02 -1.61 -10.22
CA SER A 55 6.27 -0.27 -10.77
C SER A 55 5.63 -0.02 -12.13
N GLU A 56 5.44 -1.06 -12.95
CA GLU A 56 4.96 -0.88 -14.33
C GLU A 56 3.50 -1.26 -14.52
N LYS A 57 2.95 -2.14 -13.66
CA LYS A 57 1.60 -2.70 -13.84
C LYS A 57 0.65 -2.41 -12.70
N HIS A 58 1.10 -2.59 -11.45
CA HIS A 58 0.21 -2.49 -10.30
C HIS A 58 -0.02 -1.06 -9.83
N MET A 59 1.05 -0.32 -9.53
CA MET A 59 0.92 1.02 -8.95
C MET A 59 0.46 2.11 -9.93
N PRO A 60 0.94 2.19 -11.18
CA PRO A 60 0.58 3.30 -12.07
C PRO A 60 -0.93 3.51 -12.28
N PRO A 61 -1.77 2.46 -12.44
CA PRO A 61 -3.22 2.65 -12.54
C PRO A 61 -3.85 3.34 -11.33
N TYR A 62 -3.35 3.11 -10.11
CA TYR A 62 -3.80 3.81 -8.89
C TYR A 62 -3.27 5.24 -8.78
N LEU A 63 -2.20 5.57 -9.51
CA LEU A 63 -1.47 6.83 -9.44
C LEU A 63 -1.78 7.74 -10.64
N THR A 64 -3.06 7.80 -11.00
CA THR A 64 -3.60 8.78 -11.94
C THR A 64 -4.55 9.72 -11.21
N LYS A 65 -4.77 10.91 -11.77
CA LYS A 65 -5.69 11.89 -11.16
C LYS A 65 -7.12 11.31 -11.14
N GLU A 66 -7.52 10.69 -12.24
CA GLU A 66 -8.83 10.08 -12.45
C GLU A 66 -9.08 8.92 -11.48
N ALA A 67 -8.06 8.08 -11.24
CA ALA A 67 -8.15 7.00 -10.27
C ALA A 67 -8.34 7.54 -8.85
N ILE A 68 -7.54 8.52 -8.45
CA ILE A 68 -7.63 9.15 -7.13
C ILE A 68 -9.00 9.82 -6.92
N ASP A 69 -9.49 10.56 -7.92
CA ASP A 69 -10.80 11.19 -7.88
C ASP A 69 -11.92 10.14 -7.76
N SER A 70 -11.80 9.01 -8.46
CA SER A 70 -12.76 7.89 -8.40
C SER A 70 -12.78 7.22 -7.03
N LEU A 71 -11.61 6.99 -6.42
CA LEU A 71 -11.51 6.46 -5.06
C LEU A 71 -12.16 7.40 -4.04
N LYS A 72 -11.86 8.70 -4.13
CA LYS A 72 -12.45 9.73 -3.26
C LYS A 72 -13.96 9.82 -3.41
N LYS A 73 -14.46 9.79 -4.65
CA LYS A 73 -15.90 9.80 -4.96
C LYS A 73 -16.61 8.57 -4.39
N SER A 74 -15.90 7.44 -4.33
CA SER A 74 -16.37 6.19 -3.72
C SER A 74 -16.26 6.18 -2.18
N GLY A 75 -15.77 7.26 -1.57
CA GLY A 75 -15.72 7.43 -0.12
C GLY A 75 -14.41 7.00 0.55
N ILE A 76 -13.41 6.52 -0.20
CA ILE A 76 -12.09 6.19 0.33
C ILE A 76 -11.46 7.46 0.92
N LYS A 77 -11.04 7.36 2.19
CA LYS A 77 -10.43 8.46 2.94
C LYS A 77 -8.93 8.50 2.77
N GLN A 78 -8.30 7.33 2.76
CA GLN A 78 -6.86 7.20 2.59
C GLN A 78 -6.53 5.94 1.78
N VAL A 79 -5.36 5.97 1.15
CA VAL A 79 -4.74 4.82 0.49
C VAL A 79 -3.39 4.57 1.16
N VAL A 80 -3.09 3.33 1.51
CA VAL A 80 -1.76 2.93 1.99
C VAL A 80 -1.18 1.86 1.08
N VAL A 81 0.12 1.97 0.80
CA VAL A 81 0.90 1.00 0.03
C VAL A 81 1.94 0.40 0.96
N ILE A 82 1.89 -0.90 1.19
CA ILE A 82 2.75 -1.61 2.16
C ILE A 82 3.74 -2.49 1.40
N SER A 83 5.02 -2.37 1.73
CA SER A 83 6.06 -3.32 1.32
C SER A 83 7.02 -3.63 2.46
N VAL A 84 7.80 -4.71 2.31
CA VAL A 84 8.84 -5.12 3.27
C VAL A 84 10.10 -4.23 3.22
N ASP A 85 10.18 -3.31 2.26
CA ASP A 85 11.34 -2.44 2.06
C ASP A 85 11.45 -1.41 3.18
N SER A 86 12.67 -0.92 3.45
CA SER A 86 12.89 0.13 4.45
C SER A 86 12.09 1.41 4.13
N PRO A 87 11.75 2.26 5.13
CA PRO A 87 10.98 3.48 4.89
C PRO A 87 11.69 4.49 3.98
N PHE A 88 13.02 4.40 3.86
CA PHE A 88 13.80 5.22 2.92
C PHE A 88 13.56 4.80 1.47
N ILE A 89 13.46 3.48 1.24
CA ILE A 89 13.18 2.91 -0.08
C ILE A 89 11.74 3.18 -0.47
N THR A 90 10.77 2.95 0.43
CA THR A 90 9.35 3.21 0.11
C THR A 90 9.09 4.69 -0.18
N ARG A 91 9.76 5.60 0.54
CA ARG A 91 9.75 7.03 0.21
C ARG A 91 10.32 7.30 -1.19
N ALA A 92 11.54 6.87 -1.46
CA ALA A 92 12.20 7.13 -2.74
C ALA A 92 11.38 6.55 -3.92
N TRP A 93 10.77 5.38 -3.72
CA TRP A 93 9.89 4.77 -4.70
C TRP A 93 8.62 5.59 -4.94
N SER A 94 8.01 6.14 -3.89
CA SER A 94 6.85 7.03 -4.04
C SER A 94 7.19 8.31 -4.81
N GLU A 95 8.40 8.87 -4.60
CA GLU A 95 8.89 10.03 -5.34
C GLU A 95 9.12 9.68 -6.82
N ASP A 96 9.72 8.53 -7.11
CA ASP A 96 9.96 8.03 -8.47
C ASP A 96 8.66 7.77 -9.25
N LEU A 97 7.69 7.08 -8.64
CA LEU A 97 6.39 6.77 -9.25
C LEU A 97 5.56 8.02 -9.57
N THR A 98 5.85 9.16 -8.93
CA THR A 98 5.05 10.39 -9.06
C THR A 98 5.82 11.57 -9.63
N GLN A 99 7.10 11.40 -9.99
CA GLN A 99 7.97 12.50 -10.42
C GLN A 99 7.44 13.26 -11.65
N ASP A 100 6.79 12.54 -12.57
CA ASP A 100 6.24 13.10 -13.81
C ASP A 100 4.79 13.57 -13.67
N ASN A 101 4.17 13.42 -12.49
CA ASN A 101 2.79 13.83 -12.24
C ASN A 101 2.68 14.68 -10.96
N PRO A 102 2.88 16.01 -11.05
CA PRO A 102 2.86 16.90 -9.90
C PRO A 102 1.54 16.89 -9.09
N GLU A 103 0.40 16.65 -9.75
CA GLU A 103 -0.89 16.56 -9.07
C GLU A 103 -0.99 15.30 -8.21
N VAL A 104 -0.56 14.15 -8.75
CA VAL A 104 -0.51 12.89 -8.01
C VAL A 104 0.52 12.95 -6.89
N LYS A 105 1.70 13.51 -7.15
CA LYS A 105 2.73 13.76 -6.14
C LYS A 105 2.18 14.52 -4.94
N LYS A 106 1.35 15.54 -5.16
CA LYS A 106 0.71 16.30 -4.09
C LYS A 106 -0.19 15.43 -3.21
N PHE A 107 -0.92 14.45 -3.77
CA PHE A 107 -1.71 13.52 -2.94
C PHE A 107 -0.86 12.61 -2.05
N VAL A 108 0.37 12.30 -2.46
CA VAL A 108 1.34 11.59 -1.62
C VAL A 108 1.89 12.53 -0.53
N GLU A 109 2.31 13.75 -0.90
CA GLU A 109 2.87 14.74 0.03
C GLU A 109 1.85 15.22 1.09
N ASP A 110 0.58 15.36 0.71
CA ASP A 110 -0.52 15.73 1.61
C ASP A 110 -1.00 14.53 2.45
N GLY A 111 -0.50 13.32 2.18
CA GLY A 111 -0.76 12.11 2.97
C GLY A 111 -2.09 11.42 2.69
N TYR A 112 -2.74 11.71 1.55
CA TYR A 112 -3.88 10.91 1.07
C TYR A 112 -3.42 9.52 0.63
N ILE A 113 -2.26 9.43 -0.01
CA ILE A 113 -1.56 8.16 -0.32
C ILE A 113 -0.31 8.08 0.54
N LYS A 114 -0.14 7.00 1.30
CA LYS A 114 1.07 6.78 2.12
C LYS A 114 1.78 5.49 1.71
N PHE A 115 3.08 5.58 1.46
CA PHE A 115 3.93 4.41 1.23
C PHE A 115 4.55 4.00 2.56
N LEU A 116 4.05 2.91 3.12
CA LEU A 116 4.39 2.39 4.44
C LEU A 116 5.36 1.22 4.31
N SER A 117 6.36 1.22 5.19
CA SER A 117 7.34 0.15 5.34
C SER A 117 6.90 -0.80 6.45
N ASP A 118 6.92 -2.09 6.14
CA ASP A 118 6.88 -3.20 7.09
C ASP A 118 8.24 -3.90 7.12
N ALA A 119 9.31 -3.13 7.35
CA ALA A 119 10.66 -3.67 7.47
C ALA A 119 10.75 -4.64 8.67
N GLY A 120 10.70 -5.94 8.40
CA GLY A 120 10.59 -7.00 9.39
C GLY A 120 9.37 -7.91 9.22
N ALA A 121 8.46 -7.55 8.30
CA ALA A 121 7.26 -8.31 7.93
C ALA A 121 6.31 -8.64 9.11
N GLU A 122 6.35 -7.89 10.21
CA GLU A 122 5.51 -8.20 11.38
C GLU A 122 4.03 -7.98 11.08
N TRP A 123 3.69 -6.91 10.36
CA TRP A 123 2.31 -6.63 9.98
C TRP A 123 1.83 -7.63 8.93
N LEU A 124 2.66 -7.90 7.91
CA LEU A 124 2.36 -8.84 6.83
C LEU A 124 2.17 -10.26 7.35
N ASN A 125 3.05 -10.74 8.23
CA ASN A 125 2.92 -12.05 8.86
C ASN A 125 1.66 -12.12 9.72
N GLU A 126 1.37 -11.08 10.51
CA GLU A 126 0.14 -11.07 11.29
C GLU A 126 -1.09 -11.11 10.38
N ALA A 127 -1.10 -10.34 9.28
CA ALA A 127 -2.16 -10.30 8.28
C ALA A 127 -2.31 -11.60 7.46
N GLY A 128 -1.32 -12.50 7.50
CA GLY A 128 -1.25 -13.67 6.62
C GLY A 128 -1.03 -13.29 5.15
N LEU A 129 -0.29 -12.20 4.91
CA LEU A 129 0.02 -11.63 3.59
C LEU A 129 1.53 -11.56 3.37
N ASP A 130 2.31 -12.37 4.07
CA ASP A 130 3.71 -12.65 3.78
C ASP A 130 3.84 -13.81 2.78
N MET A 131 4.96 -13.86 2.07
CA MET A 131 5.36 -14.99 1.23
C MET A 131 6.88 -15.10 1.20
N GLU A 132 7.37 -16.32 1.00
CA GLU A 132 8.80 -16.53 0.74
C GLU A 132 9.22 -15.82 -0.55
N ALA A 133 10.36 -15.16 -0.50
CA ALA A 133 10.95 -14.54 -1.66
C ALA A 133 11.43 -15.61 -2.65
N ASN A 134 10.90 -15.60 -3.87
CA ASN A 134 11.36 -16.44 -4.97
C ASN A 134 12.15 -15.61 -6.00
N ASP A 135 13.07 -14.77 -5.52
CA ASP A 135 13.95 -13.95 -6.34
C ASP A 135 15.42 -14.09 -5.89
N PRO A 136 16.41 -13.94 -6.79
CA PRO A 136 17.81 -14.21 -6.48
C PRO A 136 18.46 -13.18 -5.55
N PHE A 137 17.78 -12.07 -5.23
CA PHE A 137 18.33 -10.94 -4.49
C PHE A 137 17.92 -10.95 -3.02
N VAL A 138 16.83 -11.64 -2.69
CA VAL A 138 16.26 -11.77 -1.34
C VAL A 138 16.25 -13.24 -0.92
N LYS A 139 17.43 -13.87 -0.92
CA LYS A 139 17.56 -15.28 -0.54
C LYS A 139 17.10 -15.50 0.90
N ASP A 140 16.25 -16.50 1.10
CA ASP A 140 15.66 -16.86 2.41
C ASP A 140 14.91 -15.71 3.09
N GLY A 141 14.50 -14.70 2.32
CA GLY A 141 13.78 -13.54 2.82
C GLY A 141 12.27 -13.61 2.58
N ILE A 142 11.58 -12.57 3.03
CA ILE A 142 10.12 -12.46 2.99
C ILE A 142 9.73 -11.31 2.08
N ARG A 143 8.62 -11.47 1.35
CA ARG A 143 7.98 -10.46 0.51
C ARG A 143 6.50 -10.34 0.92
N GLY A 144 5.86 -9.26 0.51
CA GLY A 144 4.40 -9.12 0.64
C GLY A 144 3.66 -9.87 -0.48
N SER A 145 2.65 -10.65 -0.12
CA SER A 145 1.69 -11.23 -1.05
C SER A 145 0.86 -10.11 -1.69
N ARG A 146 1.00 -9.93 -3.00
CA ARG A 146 0.32 -8.84 -3.72
C ARG A 146 -1.18 -8.90 -3.48
N SER A 147 -1.72 -7.84 -2.89
CA SER A 147 -3.14 -7.81 -2.53
C SER A 147 -3.71 -6.40 -2.41
N ALA A 148 -5.04 -6.31 -2.50
CA ALA A 148 -5.80 -5.13 -2.16
C ALA A 148 -6.82 -5.45 -1.05
N ILE A 149 -6.95 -4.58 -0.06
CA ILE A 149 -7.85 -4.75 1.08
C ILE A 149 -8.67 -3.46 1.22
N LEU A 150 -9.99 -3.60 1.25
CA LEU A 150 -10.90 -2.49 1.55
C LEU A 150 -11.46 -2.65 2.95
N THR A 151 -11.56 -1.53 3.65
CA THR A 151 -12.25 -1.46 4.94
C THR A 151 -13.42 -0.48 4.89
N ASP A 152 -14.49 -0.77 5.62
CA ASP A 152 -15.61 0.16 5.81
C ASP A 152 -15.26 1.32 6.75
N GLY A 153 -16.17 2.27 6.94
CA GLY A 153 -15.96 3.43 7.83
C GLY A 153 -15.78 3.09 9.31
N LYS A 154 -15.93 1.83 9.72
CA LYS A 154 -15.67 1.34 11.09
C LYS A 154 -14.37 0.54 11.17
N GLY A 155 -13.59 0.48 10.09
CA GLY A 155 -12.33 -0.28 10.02
C GLY A 155 -12.52 -1.78 9.87
N LYS A 156 -13.71 -2.25 9.47
CA LYS A 156 -13.96 -3.67 9.17
C LYS A 156 -13.61 -3.99 7.74
N VAL A 157 -12.88 -5.07 7.52
CA VAL A 157 -12.50 -5.54 6.19
C VAL A 157 -13.74 -5.97 5.42
N VAL A 158 -13.95 -5.41 4.23
CA VAL A 158 -15.09 -5.73 3.34
C VAL A 158 -14.67 -6.46 2.07
N TYR A 159 -13.40 -6.33 1.68
CA TYR A 159 -12.81 -7.00 0.52
C TYR A 159 -11.34 -7.37 0.81
N VAL A 160 -10.91 -8.54 0.33
CA VAL A 160 -9.52 -8.99 0.33
C VAL A 160 -9.27 -9.65 -1.02
N GLY A 161 -8.57 -8.96 -1.91
CA GLY A 161 -8.17 -9.47 -3.22
C GLY A 161 -6.69 -9.83 -3.23
N VAL A 162 -6.36 -11.10 -3.04
CA VAL A 162 -4.97 -11.61 -3.14
C VAL A 162 -4.73 -12.14 -4.55
N ASP A 163 -3.63 -11.74 -5.17
CA ASP A 163 -3.25 -12.24 -6.49
C ASP A 163 -2.59 -13.61 -6.42
N SER A 164 -2.80 -14.41 -7.47
CA SER A 164 -2.36 -15.81 -7.51
C SER A 164 -0.83 -15.99 -7.47
N ASN A 165 -0.08 -14.97 -7.89
CA ASN A 165 1.37 -14.96 -7.84
C ASN A 165 1.91 -13.51 -7.83
N PRO A 166 3.22 -13.30 -7.56
CA PRO A 166 3.81 -11.97 -7.43
C PRO A 166 3.82 -11.12 -8.70
N VAL A 167 3.63 -11.73 -9.88
CA VAL A 167 3.74 -11.08 -11.19
C VAL A 167 2.38 -10.67 -11.75
N ASN A 168 1.33 -11.42 -11.41
CA ASN A 168 -0.04 -11.11 -11.81
C ASN A 168 -0.58 -9.91 -11.03
N VAL A 169 -1.54 -9.21 -11.64
CA VAL A 169 -2.27 -8.08 -11.04
C VAL A 169 -3.73 -8.26 -11.44
N ASP A 170 -4.46 -9.04 -10.65
CA ASP A 170 -5.80 -9.51 -11.00
C ASP A 170 -6.81 -8.98 -9.96
N ASN A 171 -6.89 -9.64 -8.80
CA ASN A 171 -7.76 -9.26 -7.69
C ASN A 171 -7.28 -7.98 -6.99
N SER A 172 -5.99 -7.66 -7.06
CA SER A 172 -5.48 -6.39 -6.51
C SER A 172 -5.47 -5.24 -7.52
N SER A 173 -5.95 -5.45 -8.74
CA SER A 173 -6.01 -4.42 -9.79
C SER A 173 -6.95 -3.28 -9.41
N PHE A 174 -6.70 -2.09 -9.98
CA PHE A 174 -7.55 -0.92 -9.76
C PHE A 174 -8.99 -1.20 -10.21
N GLU A 175 -9.16 -1.88 -11.33
CA GLU A 175 -10.45 -2.28 -11.89
C GLU A 175 -11.21 -3.22 -10.95
N ALA A 176 -10.53 -4.24 -10.39
CA ALA A 176 -11.14 -5.14 -9.42
C ALA A 176 -11.60 -4.38 -8.16
N VAL A 177 -10.77 -3.48 -7.65
CA VAL A 177 -11.12 -2.64 -6.48
C VAL A 177 -12.30 -1.72 -6.79
N LEU A 178 -12.35 -1.09 -7.96
CA LEU A 178 -13.48 -0.24 -8.34
C LEU A 178 -14.81 -0.99 -8.45
N LEU A 179 -14.77 -2.23 -8.94
CA LEU A 179 -15.97 -3.08 -9.00
C LEU A 179 -16.55 -3.32 -7.60
N GLU A 180 -15.69 -3.56 -6.61
CA GLU A 180 -16.11 -3.76 -5.22
C GLU A 180 -16.65 -2.48 -4.57
N LEU A 181 -16.12 -1.32 -4.94
CA LEU A 181 -16.59 -0.01 -4.45
C LEU A 181 -17.91 0.46 -5.09
N SER A 182 -18.35 -0.21 -6.15
CA SER A 182 -19.59 0.12 -6.86
C SER A 182 -20.82 -0.65 -6.34
N ASN A 183 -20.63 -1.58 -5.39
CA ASN A 183 -21.67 -2.45 -4.81
C ASN A 183 -22.10 -1.97 -3.41
#